data_AF-A0A7J8YRX2-F1
#
_entry.id   AF-A0A7J8YRX2-F1
#
_cell.length_a   1.000
_cell.length_b   1.000
_cell.length_c   1.000
_cell.angle_alpha   90.00
_cell.angle_beta   90.00
_cell.angle_gamma   90.00
#
_symmetry.space_group_name_H-M   'P 1'
#
loop_
_entity.id
_entity.type
_entity.pdbx_description
1 polymer ?
#
loop_
_entity_poly.entity_id
_entity_poly.type
_entity_poly.pdbx_seq_one_letter_code
_entity_poly.pdbx_strand_id
1 'polypeptide(L)'
;MFGELPYTLQHSTRLIMLDLSDNHFNGSVPAWIGDKLSKFEILSLRSNNFDGHIPQKICQLQSLQILDLGSNNISGAIPKCFSNLSAMANKSNQHCYILFQWSRISTNFLYLSALLVLKGREDEYSATLGVIRSMCFSTNRLIGEIPKELGSLVEP
;
A
#
# COMPACT_ATOMS: atom_id res chain seq x y z
N MET A 1 15.34 11.02 -3.34
CA MET A 1 15.32 11.49 -1.93
C MET A 1 16.05 10.46 -1.06
N PHE A 2 16.55 10.82 0.13
CA PHE A 2 17.32 9.94 1.01
C PHE A 2 17.04 10.21 2.49
N GLY A 3 17.51 9.30 3.36
CA GLY A 3 17.33 9.38 4.82
C GLY A 3 16.13 8.57 5.31
N GLU A 4 15.78 8.71 6.58
CA GLU A 4 14.60 8.04 7.14
C GLU A 4 13.32 8.80 6.83
N LEU A 5 12.17 8.12 6.92
CA LEU A 5 10.87 8.78 6.78
C LEU A 5 10.66 9.80 7.93
N PRO A 6 10.38 11.07 7.62
CA PRO A 6 10.26 12.09 8.64
C PRO A 6 9.03 11.84 9.50
N TYR A 7 9.23 11.82 10.82
CA TYR A 7 8.18 11.58 11.81
C TYR A 7 6.99 12.55 11.70
N THR A 8 7.21 13.74 11.12
CA THR A 8 6.15 14.74 10.88
C THR A 8 5.02 14.23 9.98
N LEU A 9 5.27 13.23 9.11
CA LEU A 9 4.25 12.60 8.28
C LEU A 9 3.13 11.94 9.08
N GLN A 10 3.37 11.62 10.36
CA GLN A 10 2.34 11.06 11.23
C GLN A 10 1.12 11.98 11.41
N HIS A 11 1.31 13.30 11.20
CA HIS A 11 0.23 14.28 11.35
C HIS A 11 -0.67 14.37 10.10
N SER A 12 -0.26 13.75 9.00
CA SER A 12 -1.00 13.71 7.74
C SER A 12 -2.13 12.67 7.75
N THR A 13 -2.97 12.70 8.79
CA THR A 13 -4.01 11.69 9.06
C THR A 13 -5.15 11.62 8.02
N ARG A 14 -5.19 12.57 7.09
CA ARG A 14 -6.14 12.62 5.97
C ARG A 14 -5.57 12.08 4.66
N LEU A 15 -4.28 11.75 4.63
CA LEU A 15 -3.64 11.23 3.45
C LEU A 15 -4.23 9.83 3.14
N ILE A 16 -4.47 9.55 1.85
CA ILE A 16 -5.11 8.31 1.37
C ILE A 16 -4.10 7.46 0.59
N MET A 17 -3.21 8.13 -0.14
CA MET A 17 -2.16 7.50 -0.94
C MET A 17 -0.82 8.12 -0.58
N LEU A 18 0.19 7.27 -0.42
CA LEU A 18 1.59 7.67 -0.34
C LEU A 18 2.41 6.77 -1.25
N ASP A 19 3.00 7.36 -2.27
CA ASP A 19 3.99 6.71 -3.12
C ASP A 19 5.33 7.42 -2.97
N LEU A 20 6.31 6.67 -2.48
CA LEU A 20 7.70 7.11 -2.34
C LEU A 20 8.65 6.15 -3.08
N SER A 21 8.14 5.43 -4.10
CA SER A 21 8.93 4.46 -4.84
C SER A 21 10.16 5.07 -5.49
N ASP A 22 11.17 4.24 -5.76
CA ASP A 22 12.35 4.59 -6.55
C ASP A 22 13.14 5.78 -5.95
N ASN A 23 13.37 5.69 -4.65
CA ASN A 23 14.16 6.64 -3.87
C ASN A 23 15.28 5.92 -3.10
N HIS A 24 15.97 6.63 -2.22
CA HIS A 24 17.05 6.12 -1.37
C HIS A 24 16.69 6.26 0.12
N PHE A 25 15.39 6.16 0.46
CA PHE A 25 14.98 6.17 1.87
C PHE A 25 15.48 4.92 2.59
N ASN A 26 15.89 5.07 3.84
CA ASN A 26 16.49 4.00 4.64
C ASN A 26 15.85 3.90 6.04
N GLY A 27 16.41 3.01 6.87
CA GLY A 27 15.88 2.67 8.17
C GLY A 27 14.69 1.71 8.08
N SER A 28 14.05 1.45 9.21
CA SER A 28 12.90 0.54 9.25
C SER A 28 11.61 1.21 8.79
N VAL A 29 10.68 0.44 8.20
CA VAL A 29 9.30 0.91 7.99
C VAL A 29 8.69 1.33 9.34
N PRO A 30 8.32 2.60 9.53
CA PRO A 30 7.92 3.06 10.86
C PRO A 30 6.55 2.56 11.30
N ALA A 31 6.45 2.15 12.57
CA ALA A 31 5.20 1.68 13.16
C ALA A 31 4.09 2.73 13.17
N TRP A 32 4.45 4.02 13.22
CA TRP A 32 3.49 5.13 13.23
C TRP A 32 2.63 5.20 11.96
N ILE A 33 3.07 4.60 10.85
CA ILE A 33 2.24 4.50 9.64
C ILE A 33 0.93 3.78 9.99
N GLY A 34 1.03 2.63 10.65
CA GLY A 34 -0.13 1.87 11.10
C GLY A 34 -0.94 2.55 12.21
N ASP A 35 -0.25 3.18 13.17
CA ASP A 35 -0.91 3.79 14.33
C ASP A 35 -1.67 5.09 13.99
N LYS A 36 -1.23 5.85 12.98
CA LYS A 36 -1.71 7.22 12.73
C LYS A 36 -2.42 7.42 11.41
N LEU A 37 -2.12 6.61 10.39
CA LEU A 37 -2.60 6.82 9.02
C LEU A 37 -3.70 5.82 8.64
N SER A 38 -4.71 5.68 9.50
CA SER A 38 -5.78 4.68 9.36
C SER A 38 -6.60 4.77 8.07
N LYS A 39 -6.54 5.90 7.35
CA LYS A 39 -7.21 6.13 6.06
C LYS A 39 -6.39 5.76 4.83
N PHE A 40 -5.17 5.26 5.00
CA PHE A 40 -4.35 4.82 3.87
C PHE A 40 -4.99 3.67 3.12
N GLU A 41 -5.13 3.89 1.82
CA GLU A 41 -5.57 2.90 0.84
C GLU A 41 -4.38 2.39 0.02
N ILE A 42 -3.39 3.24 -0.25
CA ILE A 42 -2.23 2.89 -1.09
C ILE A 42 -0.94 3.34 -0.40
N LEU A 43 -0.05 2.38 -0.14
CA LEU A 43 1.30 2.61 0.36
C LEU A 43 2.31 1.90 -0.55
N SER A 44 3.10 2.69 -1.27
CA SER A 44 4.23 2.22 -2.07
C SER A 44 5.53 2.79 -1.53
N LEU A 45 6.39 1.88 -1.03
CA LEU A 45 7.76 2.16 -0.58
C LEU A 45 8.78 1.38 -1.43
N ARG A 46 8.36 0.92 -2.60
CA ARG A 46 9.14 0.05 -3.48
C ARG A 46 10.49 0.68 -3.87
N SER A 47 11.50 -0.13 -4.14
CA SER A 47 12.78 0.34 -4.70
C SER A 47 13.42 1.44 -3.84
N ASN A 48 13.56 1.14 -2.54
CA ASN A 48 14.24 1.99 -1.56
C ASN A 48 15.29 1.15 -0.81
N ASN A 49 15.82 1.68 0.29
CA ASN A 49 16.78 1.02 1.16
C ASN A 49 16.19 0.71 2.54
N PHE A 50 14.87 0.52 2.65
CA PHE A 50 14.24 0.16 3.92
C PHE A 50 14.72 -1.21 4.41
N ASP A 51 14.97 -1.34 5.71
CA ASP A 51 15.45 -2.56 6.35
C ASP A 51 14.62 -2.94 7.59
N GLY A 52 15.14 -3.83 8.43
CA GLY A 52 14.43 -4.30 9.61
C GLY A 52 13.22 -5.16 9.27
N HIS A 53 12.18 -5.12 10.09
CA HIS A 53 10.99 -5.97 9.96
C HIS A 53 9.77 -5.15 9.55
N ILE A 54 8.79 -5.79 8.91
CA ILE A 54 7.47 -5.17 8.71
C ILE A 54 6.79 -5.02 10.09
N PRO A 55 6.47 -3.79 10.55
CA PRO A 55 5.88 -3.63 11.87
C PRO A 55 4.45 -4.18 11.89
N GLN A 56 4.10 -4.89 12.96
CA GLN A 56 2.74 -5.45 13.14
C GLN A 56 1.65 -4.37 13.08
N LYS A 57 1.99 -3.11 13.35
CA LYS A 57 1.07 -1.98 13.24
C LYS A 57 0.50 -1.77 11.84
N ILE A 58 1.17 -2.23 10.77
CA ILE A 58 0.61 -2.19 9.41
C ILE A 58 -0.75 -2.90 9.35
N CYS A 59 -0.97 -3.94 10.16
CA CYS A 59 -2.24 -4.65 10.24
C CYS A 59 -3.42 -3.80 10.77
N GLN A 60 -3.17 -2.57 11.24
CA GLN A 60 -4.20 -1.62 11.67
C GLN A 60 -4.75 -0.77 10.53
N LEU A 61 -4.13 -0.80 9.34
CA LEU A 61 -4.56 -0.06 8.16
C LEU A 61 -5.74 -0.78 7.49
N GLN A 62 -6.92 -0.68 8.09
CA GLN A 62 -8.12 -1.41 7.65
C GLN A 62 -8.60 -1.00 6.25
N SER A 63 -8.28 0.22 5.81
CA SER A 63 -8.59 0.76 4.48
C SER A 63 -7.55 0.40 3.41
N LEU A 64 -6.42 -0.22 3.78
CA LEU A 64 -5.33 -0.48 2.85
C LEU A 64 -5.78 -1.49 1.78
N GLN A 65 -5.53 -1.15 0.52
CA GLN A 65 -5.84 -1.96 -0.66
C GLN A 65 -4.56 -2.34 -1.40
N ILE A 66 -3.54 -1.46 -1.40
CA ILE A 66 -2.24 -1.71 -2.04
C ILE A 66 -1.12 -1.50 -1.03
N LEU A 67 -0.28 -2.52 -0.88
CA LEU A 67 0.98 -2.47 -0.12
C LEU A 67 2.13 -2.97 -1.00
N ASP A 68 2.99 -2.06 -1.48
CA ASP A 68 4.22 -2.42 -2.20
C ASP A 68 5.45 -2.05 -1.37
N LEU A 69 6.14 -3.07 -0.85
CA LEU A 69 7.43 -2.95 -0.17
C LEU A 69 8.54 -3.64 -0.96
N GLY A 70 8.31 -3.96 -2.25
CA GLY A 70 9.25 -4.69 -3.08
C GLY A 70 10.57 -3.95 -3.30
N SER A 71 11.63 -4.68 -3.66
CA SER A 71 12.96 -4.11 -3.93
C SER A 71 13.48 -3.25 -2.77
N ASN A 72 13.56 -3.84 -1.59
CA ASN A 72 14.11 -3.22 -0.37
C ASN A 72 15.05 -4.22 0.34
N ASN A 73 15.52 -3.86 1.53
CA ASN A 73 16.35 -4.70 2.39
C ASN A 73 15.57 -5.28 3.59
N ILE A 74 14.22 -5.32 3.51
CA ILE A 74 13.36 -5.76 4.61
C ILE A 74 13.60 -7.25 4.89
N SER A 75 13.60 -7.60 6.16
CA SER A 75 13.98 -8.90 6.71
C SER A 75 12.96 -9.40 7.72
N GLY A 76 13.16 -10.64 8.18
CA GLY A 76 12.24 -11.30 9.10
C GLY A 76 10.99 -11.86 8.42
N ALA A 77 10.02 -12.28 9.24
CA ALA A 77 8.82 -12.94 8.77
C ALA A 77 7.71 -11.94 8.40
N ILE A 78 6.86 -12.36 7.46
CA ILE A 78 5.63 -11.63 7.14
C ILE A 78 4.68 -11.67 8.35
N PRO A 79 4.10 -10.53 8.78
CA PRO A 79 3.16 -10.51 9.90
C PRO A 79 1.93 -11.39 9.65
N LYS A 80 1.66 -12.32 10.57
CA LYS A 80 0.46 -13.20 10.52
C LYS A 80 -0.87 -12.43 10.63
N CYS A 81 -0.83 -11.18 11.08
CA CYS A 81 -2.02 -10.35 11.26
C CYS A 81 -2.53 -9.70 9.97
N PHE A 82 -1.99 -10.01 8.79
CA PHE A 82 -2.47 -9.43 7.52
C PHE A 82 -3.92 -9.79 7.20
N SER A 83 -4.47 -10.85 7.79
CA SER A 83 -5.91 -11.15 7.76
C SER A 83 -6.81 -10.06 8.39
N ASN A 84 -6.23 -9.08 9.11
CA ASN A 84 -6.91 -7.92 9.67
C ASN A 84 -7.09 -6.76 8.67
N LEU A 85 -6.36 -6.79 7.54
CA LEU A 85 -6.45 -5.78 6.48
C LEU A 85 -7.79 -5.94 5.75
N SER A 86 -8.84 -5.35 6.32
CA SER A 86 -10.23 -5.69 5.98
C SER A 86 -10.60 -5.31 4.54
N ALA A 87 -10.08 -4.19 4.04
CA ALA A 87 -10.25 -3.77 2.65
C ALA A 87 -9.53 -4.71 1.65
N MET A 88 -8.42 -5.35 2.05
CA MET A 88 -7.78 -6.44 1.28
C MET A 88 -8.50 -7.78 1.45
N ALA A 89 -9.06 -8.06 2.64
CA ALA A 89 -9.64 -9.37 2.99
C ALA A 89 -11.06 -9.61 2.45
N ASN A 90 -11.57 -8.73 1.58
CA ASN A 90 -12.95 -8.75 1.10
C ASN A 90 -14.01 -8.79 2.23
N LYS A 91 -13.70 -8.23 3.40
CA LYS A 91 -14.60 -8.25 4.57
C LYS A 91 -15.57 -7.06 4.61
N SER A 92 -15.50 -6.15 3.64
CA SER A 92 -16.36 -4.97 3.57
C SER A 92 -17.44 -5.12 2.49
N ASN A 93 -18.68 -5.35 2.90
CA ASN A 93 -19.89 -5.03 2.13
C ASN A 93 -20.17 -3.51 2.08
N GLN A 94 -19.12 -2.69 2.08
CA GLN A 94 -19.27 -1.26 1.87
C GLN A 94 -18.71 -0.96 0.50
N HIS A 95 -19.62 -0.74 -0.44
CA HIS A 95 -19.34 -0.01 -1.65
C HIS A 95 -18.67 1.32 -1.27
N CYS A 96 -17.34 1.36 -1.28
CA CYS A 96 -16.62 2.62 -1.36
C CYS A 96 -16.76 3.11 -2.80
N TYR A 97 -17.94 3.63 -3.14
CA TYR A 97 -18.05 4.49 -4.31
C TYR A 97 -17.32 5.77 -3.95
N ILE A 98 -16.12 5.94 -4.49
CA ILE A 98 -15.43 7.22 -4.41
C ILE A 98 -16.21 8.20 -5.30
N LEU A 99 -17.22 8.87 -4.72
CA LEU A 99 -17.91 10.00 -5.35
C LEU A 99 -17.03 11.23 -5.22
N PHE A 100 -16.11 11.40 -6.18
CA PHE A 100 -15.47 12.69 -6.36
C PHE A 100 -16.50 13.65 -7.00
N GLN A 101 -17.16 14.49 -6.19
CA GLN A 101 -17.92 15.63 -6.72
C GLN A 101 -16.94 16.64 -7.31
N TRP A 102 -16.91 16.74 -8.64
CA TRP A 102 -16.34 17.90 -9.32
C TRP A 102 -17.48 18.66 -9.98
N SER A 103 -17.58 19.95 -9.68
CA SER A 103 -18.44 20.88 -10.39
C SER A 103 -18.17 20.79 -11.90
N ARG A 104 -19.17 20.32 -12.66
CA ARG A 104 -19.56 20.67 -14.05
C ARG A 104 -18.41 21.31 -14.89
N ILE A 105 -17.89 20.74 -15.99
CA ILE A 105 -18.58 20.29 -17.22
C ILE A 105 -17.65 19.45 -18.12
N SER A 106 -18.24 18.42 -18.77
CA SER A 106 -17.99 17.81 -20.10
C SER A 106 -16.61 17.16 -20.37
N THR A 107 -16.46 15.86 -20.09
CA THR A 107 -16.63 14.73 -21.05
C THR A 107 -15.70 14.77 -22.26
N ASN A 108 -14.58 14.04 -22.19
CA ASN A 108 -14.22 12.99 -23.15
C ASN A 108 -12.99 12.20 -22.66
N PHE A 109 -13.27 11.02 -22.11
CA PHE A 109 -12.46 9.79 -22.11
C PHE A 109 -10.94 9.90 -21.92
N LEU A 110 -10.47 10.03 -20.68
CA LEU A 110 -9.16 9.51 -20.24
C LEU A 110 -9.20 8.99 -18.79
N TYR A 111 -10.34 8.41 -18.37
CA TYR A 111 -10.54 7.91 -17.00
C TYR A 111 -10.76 6.41 -16.93
N LEU A 112 -10.19 5.68 -17.88
CA LEU A 112 -10.10 4.22 -17.78
C LEU A 112 -8.67 3.73 -17.69
N SER A 113 -7.65 4.50 -18.06
CA SER A 113 -6.25 4.12 -18.00
C SER A 113 -5.48 5.22 -17.27
N ALA A 114 -5.55 5.24 -15.94
CA ALA A 114 -4.41 5.75 -15.21
C ALA A 114 -3.32 4.70 -15.42
N LEU A 115 -2.56 4.83 -16.51
CA LEU A 115 -1.32 4.12 -16.70
C LEU A 115 -0.49 4.45 -15.45
N LEU A 116 -0.37 3.51 -14.51
CA LEU A 116 0.49 3.68 -13.35
C LEU A 116 1.91 3.48 -13.87
N VAL A 117 2.46 4.52 -14.52
CA VAL A 117 3.83 4.54 -14.98
C VAL A 117 4.72 4.74 -13.77
N LEU A 118 4.92 3.68 -13.00
CA LEU A 118 6.06 3.60 -12.10
C LEU A 118 7.30 3.60 -12.99
N LYS A 119 8.21 4.54 -12.78
CA LYS A 119 9.32 4.82 -13.69
C LYS A 119 10.18 3.57 -13.89
N GLY A 120 9.94 2.84 -14.99
CA GLY A 120 10.65 1.60 -15.35
C GLY A 120 9.80 0.35 -15.53
N ARG A 121 8.47 0.39 -15.32
CA ARG A 121 7.55 -0.71 -15.67
C ARG A 121 6.17 -0.16 -16.09
N GLU A 122 5.69 -0.56 -17.25
CA GLU A 122 4.31 -0.31 -17.70
C GLU A 122 3.42 -1.44 -17.19
N ASP A 123 2.76 -1.24 -16.04
CA ASP A 123 1.66 -2.11 -15.61
C ASP A 123 0.34 -1.38 -15.92
N GLU A 124 -0.44 -1.92 -16.86
CA GLU A 124 -1.72 -1.34 -17.29
C GLU A 124 -2.82 -1.65 -16.26
N TYR A 125 -3.12 -0.70 -15.38
CA TYR A 125 -4.24 -0.80 -14.45
C TYR A 125 -5.42 0.01 -14.99
N SER A 126 -6.24 -0.59 -15.86
CA SER A 126 -7.41 0.08 -16.41
C SER A 126 -8.71 -0.23 -15.67
N ALA A 127 -9.48 0.81 -15.31
CA ALA A 127 -10.84 0.83 -14.72
C ALA A 127 -11.06 0.34 -13.26
N THR A 128 -10.08 -0.30 -12.61
CA THR A 128 -10.30 -1.11 -11.39
C THR A 128 -9.63 -0.55 -10.13
N LEU A 129 -9.38 0.75 -10.02
CA LEU A 129 -8.79 1.34 -8.81
C LEU A 129 -9.64 1.14 -7.54
N GLY A 130 -10.95 0.90 -7.66
CA GLY A 130 -11.82 0.51 -6.53
C GLY A 130 -11.87 -1.00 -6.24
N VAL A 131 -11.11 -1.82 -6.97
CA VAL A 131 -11.20 -3.30 -6.92
C VAL A 131 -9.81 -3.97 -6.79
N ILE A 132 -8.72 -3.29 -7.17
CA ILE A 132 -7.37 -3.87 -7.12
C ILE A 132 -6.88 -3.92 -5.67
N ARG A 133 -6.74 -5.14 -5.19
CA ARG A 133 -6.03 -5.47 -3.95
C ARG A 133 -4.69 -6.07 -4.34
N SER A 134 -3.60 -5.51 -3.85
CA SER A 134 -2.25 -5.98 -4.20
C SER A 134 -1.30 -5.89 -3.03
N MET A 135 -0.42 -6.88 -2.93
CA MET A 135 0.62 -6.95 -1.93
C MET A 135 1.90 -7.46 -2.57
N CYS A 136 2.97 -6.65 -2.55
CA CYS A 136 4.25 -6.98 -3.15
C CYS A 136 5.37 -6.89 -2.13
N PHE A 137 6.08 -8.01 -1.95
CA PHE A 137 7.28 -8.11 -1.10
C PHE A 137 8.49 -8.67 -1.86
N SER A 138 8.41 -8.72 -3.20
CA SER A 138 9.48 -9.25 -4.04
C SER A 138 10.81 -8.55 -3.79
N THR A 139 11.92 -9.24 -4.02
CA THR A 139 13.28 -8.66 -3.90
C THR A 139 13.50 -8.00 -2.53
N ASN A 140 13.34 -8.80 -1.47
CA ASN A 140 13.67 -8.46 -0.09
C ASN A 140 14.48 -9.60 0.54
N ARG A 141 14.78 -9.50 1.84
CA ARG A 141 15.47 -10.51 2.66
C ARG A 141 14.53 -11.21 3.64
N LEU A 142 13.26 -11.36 3.26
CA LEU A 142 12.24 -12.01 4.08
C LEU A 142 12.61 -13.48 4.33
N ILE A 143 12.29 -13.97 5.54
CA ILE A 143 12.55 -15.34 5.99
C ILE A 143 11.29 -15.95 6.60
N GLY A 144 11.32 -17.27 6.83
CA GLY A 144 10.21 -18.00 7.39
C GLY A 144 9.18 -18.40 6.33
N GLU A 145 8.05 -18.90 6.81
CA GLU A 145 6.97 -19.40 5.95
C GLU A 145 6.05 -18.27 5.50
N ILE A 146 5.37 -18.48 4.36
CA ILE A 146 4.25 -17.65 3.93
C ILE A 146 3.11 -17.86 4.95
N PRO A 147 2.65 -16.81 5.68
CA PRO A 147 1.60 -16.97 6.68
C PRO A 147 0.32 -17.50 6.04
N LYS A 148 -0.24 -18.59 6.57
CA LYS A 148 -1.52 -19.17 6.11
C LYS A 148 -2.66 -18.15 6.17
N GLU A 149 -2.55 -17.16 7.05
CA GLU A 149 -3.51 -16.07 7.22
C GLU A 149 -3.61 -15.20 5.95
N LEU A 150 -2.58 -15.16 5.09
CA LEU A 150 -2.67 -14.54 3.77
C LEU A 150 -3.70 -15.21 2.87
N GLY A 151 -3.92 -16.53 3.02
CA GLY A 151 -4.95 -17.24 2.29
C GLY A 151 -6.39 -16.84 2.66
N SER A 152 -6.57 -16.11 3.77
CA SER A 152 -7.86 -15.53 4.14
C SER A 152 -8.14 -14.18 3.46
N LEU A 153 -7.17 -13.66 2.69
CA LEU A 153 -7.38 -12.54 1.77
C LEU A 153 -7.97 -13.11 0.47
N VAL A 154 -9.22 -13.54 0.54
CA VAL A 154 -9.87 -14.27 -0.55
C VAL A 154 -10.15 -13.31 -1.72
N GLU A 155 -9.81 -13.76 -2.94
CA GLU A 155 -10.21 -13.11 -4.19
C GLU A 155 -11.75 -13.00 -4.29
N PRO A 156 -12.29 -11.97 -4.97
CA PRO A 156 -13.71 -11.92 -5.32
C PRO A 156 -14.14 -13.06 -6.25
#